data_AF-A0A971IB34-F1
#
_entry.id   AF-A0A971IB34-F1
#
_cell.length_a   1.000
_cell.length_b   1.000
_cell.length_c   1.000
_cell.angle_alpha   90.00
_cell.angle_beta   90.00
_cell.angle_gamma   90.00
#
_symmetry.space_group_name_H-M   'P 1'
#
loop_
_entity.id
_entity.type
_entity.pdbx_description
1 polymer ?
#
loop_
_entity_poly.entity_id
_entity_poly.type
_entity_poly.pdbx_seq_one_letter_code
_entity_poly.pdbx_strand_id
1 'polypeptide(L)'
;MAHFITFANTKGGAAKTTSALMFAGILTARGEKVEVRDTDPSGGATDWKKMAQKNGTPLPFLVHSANMKEVDEPPVSDADWVLIDTPPVASRDHSSGNLGG
;
A
#
# COMPACT_ATOMS: atom_id res chain seq x y z
N MET A 1 0.09 20.76 -1.15
CA MET A 1 -0.99 19.85 -1.57
C MET A 1 -0.30 18.57 -2.00
N ALA A 2 -0.66 17.42 -1.43
CA ALA A 2 0.03 16.16 -1.72
C ALA A 2 -0.45 15.54 -3.04
N HIS A 3 0.44 14.81 -3.69
CA HIS A 3 0.14 13.98 -4.86
C HIS A 3 -0.18 12.54 -4.44
N PHE A 4 -1.20 11.95 -5.04
CA PHE A 4 -1.64 10.59 -4.72
C PHE A 4 -1.31 9.64 -5.87
N ILE A 5 -0.71 8.49 -5.55
CA ILE A 5 -0.45 7.40 -6.50
C ILE A 5 -0.95 6.09 -5.92
N THR A 6 -1.77 5.37 -6.68
CA THR A 6 -2.31 4.06 -6.29
C THR A 6 -1.61 2.94 -7.05
N PHE A 7 -1.16 1.93 -6.31
CA PHE A 7 -0.60 0.69 -6.85
C PHE A 7 -1.68 -0.39 -6.84
N ALA A 8 -2.34 -0.58 -7.98
CA ALA A 8 -3.46 -1.51 -8.15
C ALA A 8 -3.18 -2.60 -9.18
N ASN A 9 -3.61 -3.83 -8.89
CA ASN A 9 -3.47 -4.98 -9.76
C ASN A 9 -4.49 -6.06 -9.38
N THR A 10 -5.10 -6.68 -10.40
CA THR A 10 -6.12 -7.72 -10.28
C THR A 10 -5.58 -9.08 -9.84
N LYS A 11 -4.26 -9.28 -9.88
CA LYS A 11 -3.61 -10.53 -9.47
C LYS A 11 -2.91 -10.38 -8.10
N GLY A 12 -3.07 -11.38 -7.25
CA GLY A 12 -2.21 -11.57 -6.07
C GLY A 12 -0.76 -11.82 -6.49
N GLY A 13 0.21 -11.28 -5.75
CA GLY A 13 1.64 -11.46 -6.04
C GLY A 13 2.18 -10.67 -7.23
N ALA A 14 1.45 -9.69 -7.77
CA ALA A 14 1.89 -8.85 -8.90
C ALA A 14 2.81 -7.67 -8.50
N ALA A 15 3.60 -7.82 -7.43
CA ALA A 15 4.58 -6.85 -6.96
C ALA A 15 4.04 -5.44 -6.59
N LYS A 16 2.76 -5.30 -6.19
CA LYS A 16 2.16 -4.01 -5.76
C LYS A 16 2.91 -3.39 -4.57
N THR A 17 2.93 -4.09 -3.43
CA THR A 17 3.64 -3.69 -2.21
C THR A 17 5.11 -3.36 -2.49
N THR A 18 5.80 -4.23 -3.24
CA THR A 18 7.19 -4.00 -3.64
C THR A 18 7.33 -2.70 -4.45
N SER A 19 6.47 -2.48 -5.43
CA SER A 19 6.52 -1.27 -6.26
C SER A 19 6.22 -0.02 -5.44
N ALA A 20 5.22 -0.06 -4.56
CA ALA A 20 4.88 1.05 -3.67
C ALA A 20 6.06 1.46 -2.77
N LEU A 21 6.68 0.47 -2.10
CA LEU A 21 7.81 0.74 -1.19
C LEU A 21 9.10 1.14 -1.92
N MET A 22 9.38 0.55 -3.08
CA MET A 22 10.52 0.96 -3.90
C MET A 22 10.35 2.38 -4.44
N PHE A 23 9.14 2.74 -4.88
CA PHE A 23 8.83 4.08 -5.35
C PHE A 23 8.92 5.11 -4.23
N ALA A 24 8.44 4.77 -3.02
CA ALA A 24 8.65 5.60 -1.82
C ALA A 24 10.13 5.83 -1.54
N GLY A 25 10.95 4.79 -1.65
CA GLY A 25 12.41 4.91 -1.49
C GLY A 25 13.05 5.85 -2.51
N ILE A 26 12.64 5.77 -3.79
CA ILE A 26 13.13 6.67 -4.85
C ILE A 26 12.73 8.12 -4.58
N LEU A 27 11.47 8.38 -4.25
CA LEU A 27 10.98 9.73 -3.92
C LEU A 27 11.72 10.30 -2.70
N THR A 28 11.85 9.51 -1.64
CA THR A 28 12.58 9.91 -0.43
C THR A 28 14.04 10.22 -0.73
N ALA A 29 14.70 9.41 -1.56
CA ALA A 29 16.08 9.65 -2.01
C ALA A 29 16.23 10.93 -2.85
N ARG A 30 15.14 11.45 -3.43
CA ARG A 30 15.09 12.74 -4.14
C ARG A 30 14.78 13.92 -3.21
N GLY A 31 14.58 13.67 -1.92
CA GLY A 31 14.27 14.70 -0.92
C GLY A 31 12.77 14.98 -0.73
N GLU A 32 11.90 14.18 -1.36
CA GLU A 32 10.45 14.31 -1.24
C GLU A 32 9.95 13.62 0.04
N LYS A 33 8.91 14.17 0.69
CA LYS A 33 8.29 13.55 1.86
C LYS A 33 7.21 12.57 1.44
N VAL A 34 7.28 11.35 1.93
CA VAL A 34 6.41 10.25 1.49
C VAL A 34 5.68 9.60 2.65
N GLU A 35 4.39 9.35 2.42
CA GLU A 35 3.51 8.54 3.23
C GLU A 35 3.01 7.34 2.41
N VAL A 36 3.12 6.13 2.95
CA VAL A 36 2.54 4.92 2.37
C VAL A 36 1.34 4.49 3.22
N ARG A 37 0.19 4.34 2.55
CA ARG A 37 -1.07 3.83 3.09
C ARG A 37 -1.23 2.38 2.66
N ASP A 38 -1.13 1.48 3.63
CA ASP A 38 -1.37 0.06 3.43
C ASP A 38 -2.86 -0.24 3.61
N THR A 39 -3.54 -0.46 2.48
CA THR A 39 -4.98 -0.79 2.46
C THR A 39 -5.22 -2.27 2.17
N ASP A 40 -4.17 -3.05 1.91
CA ASP A 40 -4.27 -4.50 1.72
C ASP A 40 -4.50 -5.17 3.10
N PRO A 41 -5.61 -5.91 3.31
CA PRO A 41 -5.85 -6.60 4.58
C PRO A 41 -4.78 -7.61 4.98
N SER A 42 -3.98 -8.10 4.03
CA SER A 42 -2.82 -8.97 4.32
C SER A 42 -1.64 -8.21 4.94
N GLY A 43 -1.61 -6.88 4.85
CA GLY A 43 -0.67 -6.03 5.57
C GLY A 43 0.77 -6.07 5.06
N GLY A 44 0.98 -6.35 3.78
CA GLY A 44 2.31 -6.57 3.21
C GLY A 44 3.28 -5.40 3.44
N ALA A 45 2.84 -4.15 3.26
CA ALA A 45 3.68 -2.98 3.50
C ALA A 45 3.95 -2.76 5.00
N THR A 46 2.92 -2.96 5.82
CA THR A 46 2.99 -2.87 7.28
C THR A 46 3.98 -3.88 7.86
N ASP A 47 3.98 -5.11 7.35
CA ASP A 47 4.91 -6.16 7.79
C ASP A 47 6.34 -5.89 7.35
N TRP A 48 6.54 -5.33 6.14
CA TRP A 48 7.86 -4.90 5.70
C TRP A 48 8.42 -3.80 6.62
N LYS A 49 7.61 -2.80 6.99
CA LYS A 49 7.98 -1.77 7.97
C LYS A 49 8.45 -2.40 9.29
N LYS A 50 7.66 -3.33 9.86
CA LYS A 50 8.01 -4.02 11.11
C LYS A 50 9.33 -4.80 10.98
N MET A 51 9.53 -5.50 9.87
CA MET A 51 10.75 -6.27 9.61
C MET A 51 11.97 -5.35 9.50
N ALA A 52 11.85 -4.24 8.78
CA ALA A 52 12.90 -3.22 8.64
C ALA A 52 13.29 -2.64 10.01
N GLN A 53 12.32 -2.31 10.85
CA GLN A 53 12.55 -1.86 12.23
C GLN A 53 13.27 -2.93 13.07
N LYS A 54 12.81 -4.19 13.01
CA LYS A 54 13.42 -5.30 13.74
C LYS A 54 14.88 -5.55 13.33
N ASN A 55 15.21 -5.31 12.06
CA ASN A 55 16.55 -5.48 11.51
C ASN A 55 17.47 -4.27 11.75
N GLY A 56 17.00 -3.22 12.44
CA GLY A 56 17.79 -2.00 12.70
C GLY A 56 17.95 -1.09 11.48
N THR A 57 17.15 -1.30 10.43
CA THR A 57 17.17 -0.55 9.17
C THR A 57 15.78 0.05 8.89
N PRO A 58 15.27 0.94 9.74
CA PRO A 58 13.92 1.49 9.59
C PRO A 58 13.75 2.19 8.23
N LEU A 59 12.54 2.11 7.68
CA LEU A 59 12.22 2.79 6.43
C LEU A 59 12.33 4.32 6.61
N PRO A 60 12.86 5.05 5.62
CA PRO A 60 13.06 6.50 5.72
C PRO A 60 11.78 7.30 5.42
N PHE A 61 10.62 6.63 5.34
CA PHE A 61 9.32 7.20 5.05
C PHE A 61 8.24 6.55 5.93
N LEU A 62 7.10 7.22 6.07
CA LEU A 62 6.01 6.73 6.89
C LEU A 62 5.29 5.58 6.18
N VAL A 63 5.00 4.50 6.90
CA VAL A 63 4.08 3.44 6.48
C VAL A 63 3.07 3.21 7.60
N HIS A 64 1.78 3.21 7.27
CA HIS A 64 0.71 2.91 8.21
C HIS A 64 -0.47 2.23 7.50
N SER A 65 -1.25 1.47 8.26
CA SER A 65 -2.49 0.87 7.76
C SER A 65 -3.56 1.95 7.64
N ALA A 66 -4.34 1.90 6.56
CA ALA A 66 -5.48 2.77 6.32
C ALA A 66 -6.64 1.95 5.77
N ASN A 67 -7.88 2.41 5.98
CA ASN A 67 -9.03 1.79 5.33
C ASN A 67 -9.47 2.57 4.06
N MET A 68 -10.34 1.96 3.25
CA MET A 68 -10.81 2.56 1.99
C MET A 68 -11.58 3.88 2.15
N LYS A 69 -12.08 4.20 3.35
CA LYS A 69 -12.73 5.49 3.63
C LYS A 69 -11.76 6.59 4.04
N GLU A 70 -10.53 6.22 4.39
CA GLU A 70 -9.47 7.14 4.82
C GLU A 70 -8.43 7.36 3.71
N VAL A 71 -8.55 6.63 2.60
CA VAL A 71 -7.50 6.55 1.58
C VAL A 71 -7.30 7.86 0.81
N ASP A 72 -8.31 8.72 0.75
CA ASP A 72 -8.32 10.04 0.12
C ASP A 72 -8.27 11.21 1.12
N GLU A 73 -8.27 10.91 2.43
CA GLU A 73 -8.10 11.92 3.47
C GLU A 73 -6.73 12.62 3.32
N PRO A 74 -6.59 13.88 3.78
CA PRO A 74 -5.30 14.56 3.81
C PRO A 74 -4.19 13.70 4.44
N PRO A 75 -2.93 13.85 4.02
CA PRO A 75 -1.81 13.13 4.64
C PRO A 75 -1.79 13.36 6.15
N VAL A 76 -1.44 12.33 6.92
CA VAL A 76 -1.32 12.44 8.39
C VAL A 76 0.01 13.10 8.81
N SER A 77 0.83 13.44 7.81
CA SER A 77 2.13 14.08 7.90
C SER A 77 2.21 15.27 6.94
N ASP A 78 3.36 15.94 6.86
CA ASP A 78 3.64 16.98 5.88
C ASP A 78 4.10 16.40 4.52
N ALA A 79 3.59 15.22 4.14
CA ALA A 79 3.98 14.51 2.94
C ALA A 79 3.64 15.27 1.65
N ASP A 80 4.58 15.23 0.71
CA ASP A 80 4.40 15.68 -0.67
C ASP A 80 3.72 14.58 -1.51
N TRP A 81 3.91 13.32 -1.12
CA TRP A 81 3.37 12.14 -1.81
C TRP A 81 2.67 11.17 -0.87
N VAL A 82 1.49 10.72 -1.27
CA VAL A 82 0.76 9.61 -0.64
C VAL A 82 0.71 8.45 -1.63
N LEU A 83 1.33 7.33 -1.25
CA LEU A 83 1.34 6.10 -2.03
C LEU A 83 0.36 5.11 -1.40
N ILE A 84 -0.54 4.55 -2.20
CA ILE A 84 -1.59 3.64 -1.73
C ILE A 84 -1.28 2.22 -2.23
N ASP A 85 -0.98 1.32 -1.30
CA ASP A 85 -0.88 -0.12 -1.57
C ASP A 85 -2.27 -0.74 -1.40
N THR A 86 -2.78 -1.38 -2.46
CA THR A 86 -4.16 -1.87 -2.51
C THR A 86 -4.22 -3.40 -2.46
N PRO A 87 -5.31 -3.98 -1.94
CA PRO A 87 -5.53 -5.41 -2.04
C PRO A 87 -5.58 -5.88 -3.50
N PRO A 88 -5.30 -7.16 -3.78
CA PRO A 88 -5.64 -7.73 -5.08
C PRO A 88 -7.15 -7.57 -5.32
N VAL A 89 -7.53 -7.13 -6.52
CA VAL A 89 -8.96 -7.13 -6.90
C VAL A 89 -9.40 -8.59 -6.95
N ALA A 90 -10.24 -9.01 -6.00
CA ALA A 90 -10.84 -10.34 -6.07
C ALA A 90 -11.59 -10.45 -7.41
N SER A 91 -11.23 -11.43 -8.25
CA SER A 91 -12.13 -11.85 -9.31
C SER A 91 -13.43 -12.24 -8.62
N ARG A 92 -14.54 -11.54 -8.91
CA ARG A 92 -15.86 -12.08 -8.60
C ARG A 92 -15.96 -13.42 -9.33
N ASP A 93 -15.76 -14.51 -8.60
CA ASP A 93 -16.06 -15.84 -9.10
C ASP A 93 -17.54 -15.86 -9.49
N HIS A 94 -17.80 -16.13 -10.78
CA HIS A 94 -19.14 -16.36 -11.32
C HIS A 94 -19.41 -17.87 -11.45
N SER A 95 -19.04 -18.67 -10.45
CA SER A 95 -19.43 -20.08 -10.34
C SER A 95 -19.46 -20.47 -8.86
N SER A 96 -20.49 -21.10 -8.29
CA SER A 96 -21.57 -21.89 -8.86
C SER A 96 -22.80 -21.83 -7.95
N GLY A 97 -23.92 -21.39 -8.51
CA GLY A 97 -25.23 -21.83 -8.04
C GLY A 97 -25.41 -23.29 -8.46
N ASN A 98 -25.10 -24.23 -7.56
CA ASN A 98 -25.55 -25.61 -7.68
C ASN A 98 -26.50 -25.90 -6.53
N LEU A 99 -27.75 -25.47 -6.68
CA LEU A 99 -28.87 -26.06 -5.96
C LEU A 99 -29.39 -27.19 -6.84
N GLY A 100 -28.82 -28.38 -6.65
CA GLY A 100 -29.37 -29.62 -7.19
C GLY A 100 -30.68 -29.95 -6.48
N GLY A 101 -31.69 -30.31 -7.28
CA GLY A 101 -32.95 -30.89 -6.81
C GLY A 101 -32.87 -32.38 -6.53
#